data_AF-A0A1A3U6M3-F1
#
_entry.id   AF-A0A1A3U6M3-F1
#
_cell.length_a   1.000
_cell.length_b   1.000
_cell.length_c   1.000
_cell.angle_alpha   90.00
_cell.angle_beta   90.00
_cell.angle_gamma   90.00
#
_symmetry.space_group_name_H-M   'P 1'
#
loop_
_entity.id
_entity.type
_entity.pdbx_description
1 polymer ?
#
loop_
_entity_poly.entity_id
_entity_poly.type
_entity_poly.pdbx_seq_one_letter_code
_entity_poly.pdbx_strand_id
1 'polypeptide(L)'
;MRTDIENLALYNLHYSFMQPGCNGIRFEYGLDTPAAPNGEAYRVGYRYALAPRDGGFADWEQGRTVASFDWTDLGEFRRDKVPAQVWLALARRRSGQPEPTLAAGTPFAVKTEIRPPHVHSPGPNTELVKGIIDGVVSAFQAHTDPSSSGEVAARLAKVIPADPEEIETLLLDRRWSVLGAVPQLVFLRGAAVQWNPADDSCTAGELLTAAPDSTGTGWSISGQIVELSRRLN
;
A
#
# COMPACT_ATOMS: atom_id res chain seq x y z
N MET A 1 1.25 4.06 -21.14
CA MET A 1 1.85 4.76 -19.98
C MET A 1 1.19 4.14 -18.76
N ARG A 2 1.91 3.33 -17.97
CA ARG A 2 1.36 2.80 -16.71
C ARG A 2 1.34 3.97 -15.74
N THR A 3 0.15 4.33 -15.28
CA THR A 3 -0.05 5.41 -14.31
C THR A 3 -0.38 4.79 -12.97
N ASP A 4 0.15 5.35 -11.89
CA ASP A 4 -0.24 4.99 -10.52
C ASP A 4 -1.76 5.24 -10.35
N ILE A 5 -2.52 4.15 -10.41
CA ILE A 5 -3.99 4.15 -10.38
C ILE A 5 -4.50 4.70 -9.06
N GLU A 6 -3.76 4.42 -7.99
CA GLU A 6 -4.08 4.89 -6.65
C GLU A 6 -4.03 6.43 -6.60
N ASN A 7 -2.97 7.03 -7.13
CA ASN A 7 -2.88 8.49 -7.25
C ASN A 7 -4.07 9.07 -8.04
N LEU A 8 -4.41 8.48 -9.19
CA LEU A 8 -5.50 8.99 -10.01
C LEU A 8 -6.86 8.85 -9.33
N ALA A 9 -7.15 7.72 -8.69
CA ALA A 9 -8.45 7.47 -8.06
C ALA A 9 -8.60 8.23 -6.74
N LEU A 10 -7.54 8.31 -5.92
CA LEU A 10 -7.62 8.90 -4.59
C LEU A 10 -7.63 10.43 -4.65
N TYR A 11 -6.81 11.06 -5.48
CA TYR A 11 -6.79 12.54 -5.56
C TYR A 11 -8.03 13.14 -6.23
N ASN A 12 -8.83 12.33 -6.93
CA ASN A 12 -10.08 12.76 -7.57
C ASN A 12 -11.35 12.38 -6.78
N LEU A 13 -11.21 11.87 -5.55
CA LEU A 13 -12.35 11.54 -4.71
C LEU A 13 -13.26 12.75 -4.48
N HIS A 14 -14.51 12.63 -4.91
CA HIS A 14 -15.50 13.69 -4.76
C HIS A 14 -15.87 13.89 -3.28
N TYR A 15 -16.16 15.13 -2.88
CA TYR A 15 -16.51 15.50 -1.49
C TYR A 15 -17.59 14.58 -0.87
N SER A 16 -18.58 14.17 -1.67
CA SER A 16 -19.66 13.26 -1.28
C SER A 16 -19.22 11.89 -0.77
N PHE A 17 -18.00 11.44 -1.10
CA PHE A 17 -17.45 10.16 -0.68
C PHE A 17 -16.47 10.27 0.50
N MET A 18 -16.13 11.47 0.96
CA MET A 18 -15.23 11.63 2.11
C MET A 18 -15.81 11.05 3.40
N GLN A 19 -17.09 11.28 3.66
CA GLN A 19 -17.74 10.78 4.88
C GLN A 19 -17.94 9.25 4.82
N PRO A 20 -18.45 8.63 3.75
CA PRO A 20 -18.47 7.17 3.63
C PRO A 20 -17.07 6.53 3.70
N GLY A 21 -16.05 7.19 3.12
CA GLY A 21 -14.67 6.73 3.08
C GLY A 21 -14.01 6.53 4.45
N CYS A 22 -14.55 7.14 5.52
CA CYS A 22 -14.04 6.92 6.88
C CYS A 22 -14.25 5.47 7.38
N ASN A 23 -15.11 4.69 6.73
CA ASN A 23 -15.32 3.27 7.01
C ASN A 23 -14.37 2.36 6.23
N GLY A 24 -13.67 2.91 5.26
CA GLY A 24 -12.74 2.22 4.39
C GLY A 24 -12.84 2.69 2.94
N ILE A 25 -11.78 2.45 2.19
CA ILE A 25 -11.66 2.78 0.77
C ILE A 25 -11.20 1.53 0.03
N ARG A 26 -11.90 1.21 -1.06
CA ARG A 26 -11.50 0.18 -2.03
C ARG A 26 -11.34 0.85 -3.39
N PHE A 27 -10.26 0.53 -4.09
CA PHE A 27 -10.00 0.98 -5.46
C PHE A 27 -9.58 -0.20 -6.32
N GLU A 28 -9.88 -0.13 -7.61
CA GLU A 28 -9.43 -1.10 -8.60
C GLU A 28 -9.33 -0.44 -9.97
N TYR A 29 -8.43 -0.95 -10.80
CA TYR A 29 -8.33 -0.57 -12.21
C TYR A 29 -9.33 -1.37 -13.04
N GLY A 30 -10.41 -0.70 -13.41
CA GLY A 30 -11.50 -1.29 -14.17
C GLY A 30 -11.15 -1.58 -15.63
N LEU A 31 -11.99 -2.40 -16.26
CA LEU A 31 -11.84 -2.83 -17.66
C LEU A 31 -12.48 -1.87 -18.65
N ASP A 32 -13.59 -1.25 -18.25
CA ASP A 32 -14.42 -0.44 -19.14
C ASP A 32 -14.33 1.04 -18.79
N THR A 33 -14.07 1.86 -19.80
CA THR A 33 -14.37 3.28 -19.69
C THR A 33 -15.82 3.48 -20.12
N PRO A 34 -16.69 4.09 -19.28
CA PRO A 34 -18.06 4.36 -19.69
C PRO A 34 -18.09 5.18 -20.99
N ALA A 35 -19.08 4.92 -21.84
CA ALA A 35 -19.27 5.72 -23.05
C ALA A 35 -19.61 7.17 -22.67
N ALA A 36 -19.02 8.13 -23.38
CA ALA A 36 -19.38 9.52 -23.24
C ALA A 36 -20.80 9.76 -23.77
N PRO A 37 -21.52 10.80 -23.29
CA PRO A 37 -22.88 11.11 -23.74
C PRO A 37 -23.01 11.33 -25.26
N ASN A 38 -21.91 11.67 -25.94
CA ASN A 38 -21.83 11.84 -27.39
C ASN A 38 -21.47 10.55 -28.15
N GLY A 39 -21.36 9.40 -27.46
CA GLY A 39 -20.99 8.11 -28.06
C GLY A 39 -19.49 7.87 -28.24
N GLU A 40 -18.63 8.83 -27.88
CA GLU A 40 -17.17 8.61 -27.89
C GLU A 40 -16.70 7.86 -26.63
N ALA A 41 -15.58 7.15 -26.72
CA ALA A 41 -14.96 6.58 -25.53
C ALA A 41 -14.19 7.68 -24.76
N TYR A 42 -14.45 7.83 -23.46
CA TYR A 42 -13.56 8.64 -22.62
C TYR A 42 -12.17 8.00 -22.60
N ARG A 43 -11.11 8.84 -22.53
CA ARG A 43 -9.73 8.36 -22.38
C ARG A 43 -9.48 7.74 -21.00
N VAL A 44 -10.16 8.26 -19.99
CA VAL A 44 -10.12 7.83 -18.58
C VAL A 44 -11.49 8.09 -17.97
N GLY A 45 -11.97 7.18 -17.11
CA GLY A 45 -13.20 7.34 -16.36
C GLY A 45 -12.99 6.97 -14.89
N TYR A 46 -13.68 7.68 -14.00
CA TYR A 46 -13.70 7.37 -12.57
C TYR A 46 -15.12 6.97 -12.17
N ARG A 47 -15.26 5.83 -11.52
CA ARG A 47 -16.53 5.36 -10.97
C ARG A 47 -16.42 5.31 -9.45
N TYR A 48 -17.21 6.14 -8.78
CA TYR A 48 -17.35 6.10 -7.32
C TYR A 48 -18.70 5.48 -6.98
N ALA A 49 -18.69 4.50 -6.09
CA ALA A 49 -19.89 3.83 -5.60
C ALA A 49 -19.69 3.41 -4.15
N LEU A 50 -20.80 3.29 -3.41
CA LEU A 50 -20.77 2.61 -2.13
C LEU A 50 -20.69 1.11 -2.38
N ALA A 51 -19.77 0.44 -1.70
CA ALA A 51 -19.57 -1.01 -1.81
C ALA A 51 -19.76 -1.66 -0.43
N PRO A 52 -20.30 -2.89 -0.36
CA PRO A 52 -20.30 -3.67 0.86
C PRO A 52 -18.87 -3.92 1.37
N ARG A 53 -18.70 -3.94 2.69
CA ARG A 53 -17.41 -4.23 3.34
C ARG A 53 -16.85 -5.58 2.91
N ASP A 54 -17.71 -6.60 2.91
CA ASP A 54 -17.44 -7.98 2.52
C ASP A 54 -17.40 -8.22 1.01
N GLY A 55 -17.64 -7.18 0.21
CA GLY A 55 -17.49 -7.24 -1.24
C GLY A 55 -16.06 -7.49 -1.69
N GLY A 56 -15.89 -8.02 -2.91
CA GLY A 56 -14.58 -8.15 -3.56
C GLY A 56 -14.31 -7.04 -4.57
N PHE A 57 -13.22 -7.20 -5.32
CA PHE A 57 -12.96 -6.47 -6.56
C PHE A 57 -13.96 -6.89 -7.64
N ALA A 58 -14.49 -5.94 -8.40
CA ALA A 58 -15.49 -6.20 -9.43
C ALA A 58 -14.87 -6.82 -10.69
N ASP A 59 -13.69 -6.34 -11.10
CA ASP A 59 -13.08 -6.66 -12.39
C ASP A 59 -11.92 -7.68 -12.28
N TRP A 60 -11.66 -8.16 -11.06
CA TRP A 60 -10.51 -9.00 -10.74
C TRP A 60 -10.88 -10.26 -9.96
N GLU A 61 -10.25 -11.36 -10.33
CA GLU A 61 -10.21 -12.62 -9.58
C GLU A 61 -8.98 -12.63 -8.67
N GLN A 62 -9.19 -13.04 -7.43
CA GLN A 62 -8.11 -13.19 -6.46
C GLN A 62 -7.47 -14.57 -6.65
N GLY A 63 -6.16 -14.57 -6.93
CA GLY A 63 -5.33 -15.75 -6.99
C GLY A 63 -4.77 -16.12 -5.62
N ARG A 64 -3.51 -16.59 -5.61
CA ARG A 64 -2.82 -16.95 -4.37
C ARG A 64 -2.45 -15.73 -3.53
N THR A 65 -2.44 -15.91 -2.22
CA THR A 65 -1.82 -14.97 -1.28
C THR A 65 -0.31 -15.11 -1.37
N VAL A 66 0.41 -14.01 -1.61
CA VAL A 66 1.88 -13.97 -1.70
C VAL A 66 2.54 -13.38 -0.48
N ALA A 67 1.77 -12.69 0.36
CA ALA A 67 2.20 -12.26 1.68
C ALA A 67 0.98 -12.05 2.57
N SER A 68 1.15 -12.32 3.86
CA SER A 68 0.17 -12.00 4.89
C SER A 68 0.86 -11.47 6.12
N PHE A 69 0.19 -10.61 6.85
CA PHE A 69 0.67 -10.07 8.12
C PHE A 69 -0.51 -9.90 9.08
N ASP A 70 -0.33 -10.41 10.28
CA ASP A 70 -1.27 -10.20 11.37
C ASP A 70 -1.17 -8.78 11.94
N TRP A 71 -2.03 -8.47 12.89
CA TRP A 71 -2.07 -7.19 13.60
C TRP A 71 -0.68 -6.75 14.05
N THR A 72 -0.15 -5.78 13.32
CA THR A 72 1.17 -5.18 13.49
C THR A 72 0.98 -3.78 14.00
N ASP A 73 1.56 -3.51 15.17
CA ASP A 73 1.57 -2.19 15.78
C ASP A 73 2.40 -1.22 14.93
N LEU A 74 1.76 -0.11 14.56
CA LEU A 74 2.40 1.01 13.89
C LEU A 74 2.74 2.12 14.88
N GLY A 75 2.15 2.14 16.08
CA GLY A 75 2.25 3.26 17.02
C GLY A 75 1.44 4.48 16.55
N GLU A 76 1.83 5.67 16.98
CA GLU A 76 1.20 6.91 16.54
C GLU A 76 1.66 7.32 15.14
N PHE A 77 0.74 7.77 14.28
CA PHE A 77 1.15 8.31 12.99
C PHE A 77 1.78 9.70 13.14
N ARG A 78 2.98 9.83 12.59
CA ARG A 78 3.55 11.13 12.22
C ARG A 78 3.18 11.36 10.75
N ARG A 79 2.24 12.29 10.50
CA ARG A 79 1.47 12.43 9.24
C ARG A 79 2.32 12.39 7.95
N ASP A 80 3.57 12.81 8.00
CA ASP A 80 4.50 12.89 6.86
C ASP A 80 5.31 11.61 6.60
N LYS A 81 5.15 10.55 7.41
CA LYS A 81 6.09 9.41 7.46
C LYS A 81 5.41 8.03 7.40
N VAL A 82 4.13 8.00 7.01
CA VAL A 82 3.32 6.77 7.01
C VAL A 82 3.99 5.61 6.23
N PRO A 83 4.49 5.79 4.98
CA PRO A 83 5.14 4.69 4.27
C PRO A 83 6.33 4.09 5.01
N ALA A 84 7.22 4.94 5.55
CA ALA A 84 8.42 4.49 6.25
C ALA A 84 8.09 3.74 7.55
N GLN A 85 7.07 4.21 8.28
CA GLN A 85 6.61 3.61 9.53
C GLN A 85 5.97 2.23 9.27
N VAL A 86 5.10 2.13 8.27
CA VAL A 86 4.48 0.87 7.84
C VAL A 86 5.54 -0.10 7.34
N TRP A 87 6.45 0.37 6.47
CA TRP A 87 7.56 -0.42 5.95
C TRP A 87 8.37 -1.05 7.08
N LEU A 88 8.86 -0.23 8.04
CA LEU A 88 9.71 -0.70 9.12
C LEU A 88 8.97 -1.71 10.01
N ALA A 89 7.73 -1.41 10.38
CA ALA A 89 6.93 -2.25 11.26
C ALA A 89 6.71 -3.65 10.64
N LEU A 90 6.35 -3.70 9.36
CA LEU A 90 6.20 -4.95 8.63
C LEU A 90 7.53 -5.64 8.43
N ALA A 91 8.57 -4.92 7.97
CA ALA A 91 9.88 -5.48 7.66
C ALA A 91 10.51 -6.23 8.86
N ARG A 92 10.30 -5.72 10.08
CA ARG A 92 10.72 -6.34 11.35
C ARG A 92 9.93 -7.59 11.74
N ARG A 93 8.67 -7.70 11.31
CA ARG A 93 7.75 -8.79 11.68
C ARG A 93 7.77 -9.96 10.71
N ARG A 94 8.37 -9.80 9.54
CA ARG A 94 8.52 -10.88 8.55
C ARG A 94 9.26 -12.07 9.17
N SER A 95 8.62 -13.23 9.13
CA SER A 95 9.13 -14.46 9.71
C SER A 95 8.52 -15.68 9.00
N GLY A 96 9.11 -16.85 9.17
CA GLY A 96 8.70 -18.06 8.45
C GLY A 96 9.39 -18.24 7.11
N GLN A 97 8.72 -18.94 6.18
CA GLN A 97 9.22 -19.18 4.83
C GLN A 97 8.62 -18.15 3.86
N PRO A 98 9.43 -17.42 3.07
CA PRO A 98 8.92 -16.49 2.09
C PRO A 98 8.27 -17.22 0.92
N GLU A 99 7.21 -16.63 0.37
CA GLU A 99 6.57 -17.10 -0.86
C GLU A 99 7.45 -16.82 -2.09
N PRO A 100 7.28 -17.58 -3.20
CA PRO A 100 7.95 -17.28 -4.45
C PRO A 100 7.55 -15.91 -5.00
N THR A 101 8.56 -15.14 -5.41
CA THR A 101 8.39 -13.83 -6.07
C THR A 101 7.41 -13.89 -7.24
N LEU A 102 6.53 -12.90 -7.32
CA LEU A 102 5.64 -12.70 -8.45
C LEU A 102 6.44 -12.46 -9.73
N ALA A 103 5.94 -12.98 -10.85
CA ALA A 103 6.50 -12.64 -12.15
C ALA A 103 6.35 -11.13 -12.39
N ALA A 104 7.35 -10.54 -13.06
CA ALA A 104 7.36 -9.11 -13.32
C ALA A 104 6.11 -8.70 -14.11
N GLY A 105 5.38 -7.71 -13.60
CA GLY A 105 4.16 -7.20 -14.21
C GLY A 105 2.90 -8.03 -13.93
N THR A 106 2.98 -9.09 -13.10
CA THR A 106 1.79 -9.77 -12.59
C THR A 106 0.98 -8.79 -11.73
N PRO A 107 -0.31 -8.55 -12.06
CA PRO A 107 -1.18 -7.72 -11.24
C PRO A 107 -1.34 -8.29 -9.84
N PHE A 108 -1.39 -7.41 -8.84
CA PHE A 108 -1.65 -7.80 -7.46
C PHE A 108 -2.54 -6.78 -6.77
N ALA A 109 -3.09 -7.17 -5.62
CA ALA A 109 -3.80 -6.28 -4.72
C ALA A 109 -3.26 -6.32 -3.30
N VAL A 110 -3.31 -5.15 -2.66
CA VAL A 110 -3.07 -5.01 -1.23
C VAL A 110 -4.41 -4.90 -0.51
N LYS A 111 -4.69 -5.85 0.36
CA LYS A 111 -5.92 -5.88 1.17
C LYS A 111 -5.56 -5.69 2.62
N THR A 112 -5.98 -4.57 3.20
CA THR A 112 -5.59 -4.18 4.55
C THR A 112 -6.78 -3.78 5.40
N GLU A 113 -6.69 -4.13 6.68
CA GLU A 113 -7.48 -3.50 7.71
C GLU A 113 -6.59 -2.62 8.57
N ILE A 114 -7.11 -1.45 8.92
CA ILE A 114 -6.47 -0.54 9.87
C ILE A 114 -7.35 -0.36 11.09
N ARG A 115 -6.70 -0.49 12.24
CA ARG A 115 -7.31 -0.30 13.54
C ARG A 115 -6.84 1.02 14.13
N PRO A 116 -7.75 1.94 14.43
CA PRO A 116 -7.41 3.18 15.11
C PRO A 116 -7.12 2.96 16.60
N PRO A 117 -6.36 3.89 17.23
CA PRO A 117 -6.11 3.84 18.67
C PRO A 117 -7.37 4.09 19.50
N HIS A 118 -8.33 4.90 19.00
CA HIS A 118 -9.55 5.25 19.73
C HIS A 118 -10.78 5.25 18.84
N VAL A 119 -11.96 5.09 19.44
CA VAL A 119 -13.26 5.08 18.73
C VAL A 119 -13.50 6.37 17.91
N HIS A 120 -12.96 7.49 18.37
CA HIS A 120 -13.13 8.81 17.73
C HIS A 120 -11.92 9.26 16.90
N SER A 121 -10.98 8.36 16.63
CA SER A 121 -9.88 8.69 15.72
C SER A 121 -10.42 9.04 14.33
N PRO A 122 -9.78 9.98 13.61
CA PRO A 122 -10.13 10.24 12.22
C PRO A 122 -10.10 8.94 11.41
N GLY A 123 -11.13 8.70 10.60
CA GLY A 123 -11.14 7.55 9.70
C GLY A 123 -10.12 7.70 8.57
N PRO A 124 -9.91 6.64 7.76
CA PRO A 124 -9.01 6.68 6.62
C PRO A 124 -9.35 7.82 5.67
N ASN A 125 -8.31 8.53 5.25
CA ASN A 125 -8.35 9.48 4.15
C ASN A 125 -7.41 8.99 3.04
N THR A 126 -7.41 9.70 1.92
CA THR A 126 -6.62 9.36 0.73
C THR A 126 -5.13 9.29 1.00
N GLU A 127 -4.58 10.26 1.73
CA GLU A 127 -3.17 10.28 2.11
C GLU A 127 -2.78 9.08 2.98
N LEU A 128 -3.66 8.67 3.90
CA LEU A 128 -3.43 7.52 4.76
C LEU A 128 -3.49 6.21 3.99
N VAL A 129 -4.48 6.07 3.08
CA VAL A 129 -4.58 4.92 2.17
C VAL A 129 -3.28 4.81 1.39
N LYS A 130 -2.88 5.88 0.69
CA LYS A 130 -1.63 5.91 -0.07
C LYS A 130 -0.43 5.52 0.76
N GLY A 131 -0.28 6.17 1.91
CA GLY A 131 0.86 5.94 2.80
C GLY A 131 0.96 4.48 3.26
N ILE A 132 -0.16 3.82 3.51
CA ILE A 132 -0.21 2.42 3.92
C ILE A 132 0.09 1.50 2.75
N ILE A 133 -0.52 1.71 1.59
CA ILE A 133 -0.28 0.88 0.41
C ILE A 133 1.19 0.99 -0.01
N ASP A 134 1.73 2.20 -0.15
CA ASP A 134 3.14 2.44 -0.47
C ASP A 134 4.07 1.72 0.52
N GLY A 135 3.77 1.81 1.82
CA GLY A 135 4.54 1.18 2.89
C GLY A 135 4.46 -0.36 2.86
N VAL A 136 3.28 -0.92 2.62
CA VAL A 136 3.07 -2.37 2.47
C VAL A 136 3.84 -2.88 1.25
N VAL A 137 3.64 -2.27 0.07
CA VAL A 137 4.35 -2.67 -1.15
C VAL A 137 5.85 -2.60 -0.96
N SER A 138 6.34 -1.52 -0.34
CA SER A 138 7.75 -1.34 -0.03
C SER A 138 8.28 -2.41 0.93
N ALA A 139 7.49 -2.88 1.90
CA ALA A 139 7.90 -3.93 2.84
C ALA A 139 8.11 -5.30 2.17
N PHE A 140 7.55 -5.48 0.97
CA PHE A 140 7.61 -6.70 0.18
C PHE A 140 8.37 -6.53 -1.15
N GLN A 141 9.12 -5.42 -1.27
CA GLN A 141 10.13 -5.19 -2.30
C GLN A 141 11.52 -5.05 -1.67
N ALA A 142 12.56 -5.27 -2.47
CA ALA A 142 13.94 -5.04 -2.05
C ALA A 142 14.59 -3.94 -2.87
N HIS A 143 15.41 -3.14 -2.21
CA HIS A 143 16.31 -2.18 -2.82
C HIS A 143 17.54 -2.94 -3.38
N THR A 144 18.01 -2.58 -4.58
CA THR A 144 19.18 -3.26 -5.18
C THR A 144 20.39 -2.40 -5.44
N ASP A 145 20.32 -1.07 -5.29
CA ASP A 145 21.46 -0.16 -5.42
C ASP A 145 22.24 -0.04 -4.09
N PRO A 146 23.37 -0.77 -3.91
CA PRO A 146 24.15 -0.67 -2.69
C PRO A 146 24.95 0.64 -2.58
N SER A 147 25.05 1.43 -3.65
CA SER A 147 25.87 2.65 -3.65
C SER A 147 25.21 3.80 -2.88
N SER A 148 23.88 3.77 -2.75
CA SER A 148 23.10 4.80 -2.05
C SER A 148 22.44 4.29 -0.76
N SER A 149 22.45 2.98 -0.50
CA SER A 149 21.73 2.34 0.61
C SER A 149 22.13 2.89 1.99
N GLY A 150 23.43 3.10 2.24
CA GLY A 150 23.91 3.64 3.52
C GLY A 150 23.43 5.07 3.81
N GLU A 151 23.47 5.96 2.81
CA GLU A 151 22.97 7.35 2.96
C GLU A 151 21.45 7.39 3.06
N VAL A 152 20.75 6.54 2.30
CA VAL A 152 19.30 6.35 2.41
C VAL A 152 18.93 5.93 3.83
N ALA A 153 19.64 4.92 4.37
CA ALA A 153 19.40 4.39 5.70
C ALA A 153 19.69 5.43 6.79
N ALA A 154 20.79 6.18 6.67
CA ALA A 154 21.14 7.26 7.59
C ALA A 154 20.07 8.38 7.63
N ARG A 155 19.41 8.69 6.50
CA ARG A 155 18.32 9.67 6.46
C ARG A 155 17.02 9.11 7.02
N LEU A 156 16.70 7.85 6.73
CA LEU A 156 15.54 7.17 7.30
C LEU A 156 15.65 7.07 8.84
N ALA A 157 16.83 6.76 9.38
CA ALA A 157 17.06 6.69 10.83
C ALA A 157 16.74 7.99 11.58
N LYS A 158 16.79 9.15 10.90
CA LYS A 158 16.39 10.45 11.49
C LYS A 158 14.88 10.59 11.67
N VAL A 159 14.09 9.76 11.00
CA VAL A 159 12.63 9.90 10.93
C VAL A 159 11.85 8.70 11.45
N ILE A 160 12.45 7.52 11.48
CA ILE A 160 11.87 6.27 12.02
C ILE A 160 12.76 5.67 13.12
N PRO A 161 12.20 4.96 14.11
CA PRO A 161 12.93 4.46 15.28
C PRO A 161 13.69 3.15 14.95
N ALA A 162 14.75 3.26 14.16
CA ALA A 162 15.65 2.18 13.79
C ALA A 162 17.06 2.71 13.51
N ASP A 163 18.07 1.88 13.77
CA ASP A 163 19.45 2.23 13.48
C ASP A 163 19.73 2.15 11.97
N PRO A 164 20.65 2.98 11.42
CA PRO A 164 20.95 2.95 9.98
C PRO A 164 21.37 1.56 9.47
N GLU A 165 22.16 0.80 10.23
CA GLU A 165 22.60 -0.54 9.85
C GLU A 165 21.43 -1.53 9.75
N GLU A 166 20.48 -1.44 10.69
CA GLU A 166 19.24 -2.22 10.64
C GLU A 166 18.42 -1.86 9.39
N ILE A 167 18.22 -0.57 9.14
CA ILE A 167 17.45 -0.09 7.99
C ILE A 167 18.07 -0.55 6.68
N GLU A 168 19.39 -0.41 6.52
CA GLU A 168 20.11 -0.85 5.34
C GLU A 168 19.97 -2.37 5.13
N THR A 169 20.14 -3.15 6.20
CA THR A 169 19.96 -4.60 6.17
C THR A 169 18.54 -4.97 5.71
N LEU A 170 17.52 -4.32 6.27
CA LEU A 170 16.11 -4.58 5.92
C LEU A 170 15.76 -4.15 4.48
N LEU A 171 16.32 -3.04 4.00
CA LEU A 171 16.12 -2.54 2.63
C LEU A 171 16.72 -3.48 1.58
N LEU A 172 17.88 -4.06 1.87
CA LEU A 172 18.61 -4.95 0.97
C LEU A 172 18.18 -6.43 1.08
N ASP A 173 17.33 -6.77 2.06
CA ASP A 173 16.89 -8.15 2.28
C ASP A 173 15.92 -8.64 1.19
N ARG A 174 16.49 -9.37 0.21
CA ARG A 174 15.75 -9.97 -0.91
C ARG A 174 14.96 -11.21 -0.56
N ARG A 175 15.13 -11.79 0.64
CA ARG A 175 14.39 -13.02 1.01
C ARG A 175 12.89 -12.79 0.99
N TRP A 176 12.47 -11.58 1.30
CA TRP A 176 11.07 -11.20 1.45
C TRP A 176 10.51 -10.39 0.28
N SER A 177 11.29 -10.23 -0.80
CA SER A 177 10.88 -9.43 -1.95
C SER A 177 9.92 -10.21 -2.86
N VAL A 178 8.73 -10.54 -2.34
CA VAL A 178 7.71 -11.29 -3.08
C VAL A 178 7.13 -10.48 -4.23
N LEU A 179 7.24 -9.14 -4.19
CA LEU A 179 6.89 -8.23 -5.28
C LEU A 179 8.10 -7.84 -6.15
N GLY A 180 9.22 -8.55 -5.98
CA GLY A 180 10.45 -8.32 -6.73
C GLY A 180 11.35 -7.25 -6.11
N ALA A 181 12.51 -7.07 -6.73
CA ALA A 181 13.50 -6.10 -6.32
C ALA A 181 13.60 -4.97 -7.35
N VAL A 182 13.83 -3.76 -6.89
CA VAL A 182 13.90 -2.55 -7.71
C VAL A 182 15.25 -1.84 -7.50
N PRO A 183 15.79 -1.18 -8.55
CA PRO A 183 17.05 -0.43 -8.43
C PRO A 183 17.06 0.49 -7.23
N GLN A 184 16.04 1.34 -7.11
CA GLN A 184 15.93 2.34 -6.06
C GLN A 184 14.51 2.34 -5.50
N LEU A 185 14.30 1.56 -4.43
CA LEU A 185 13.04 1.55 -3.68
C LEU A 185 12.82 2.88 -2.93
N VAL A 186 13.93 3.52 -2.57
CA VAL A 186 13.96 4.79 -1.86
C VAL A 186 15.03 5.67 -2.51
N PHE A 187 14.64 6.85 -2.95
CA PHE A 187 15.54 7.84 -3.52
C PHE A 187 15.98 8.87 -2.48
N LEU A 188 17.18 9.41 -2.65
CA LEU A 188 17.59 10.63 -1.96
C LEU A 188 16.88 11.84 -2.59
N ARG A 189 16.24 12.68 -1.77
CA ARG A 189 15.57 13.90 -2.23
C ARG A 189 15.87 15.08 -1.32
N GLY A 190 16.74 15.98 -1.77
CA GLY A 190 17.19 17.11 -0.96
C GLY A 190 17.85 16.63 0.34
N ALA A 191 17.32 17.04 1.49
CA ALA A 191 17.74 16.56 2.82
C ALA A 191 16.95 15.33 3.32
N ALA A 192 15.96 14.86 2.56
CA ALA A 192 15.05 13.78 2.91
C ALA A 192 15.24 12.58 1.95
N VAL A 193 14.29 11.65 2.02
CA VAL A 193 14.14 10.53 1.10
C VAL A 193 12.74 10.53 0.49
N GLN A 194 12.58 9.85 -0.64
CA GLN A 194 11.30 9.61 -1.28
C GLN A 194 11.14 8.12 -1.55
N TRP A 195 10.03 7.54 -1.08
CA TRP A 195 9.64 6.17 -1.41
C TRP A 195 9.18 6.08 -2.86
N ASN A 196 9.57 5.01 -3.53
CA ASN A 196 9.17 4.70 -4.89
C ASN A 196 9.02 3.18 -5.05
N PRO A 197 8.00 2.60 -4.40
CA PRO A 197 7.61 1.22 -4.68
C PRO A 197 7.28 1.08 -6.18
N ALA A 198 7.52 -0.10 -6.77
CA ALA A 198 6.94 -0.44 -8.07
C ALA A 198 5.49 -0.91 -7.87
N ASP A 199 4.64 0.05 -7.50
CA ASP A 199 3.20 -0.07 -7.30
C ASP A 199 2.41 0.00 -8.61
N ASP A 200 3.08 0.14 -9.75
CA ASP A 200 2.47 0.14 -11.09
C ASP A 200 1.71 -1.15 -11.41
N SER A 201 2.05 -2.24 -10.71
CA SER A 201 1.37 -3.54 -10.79
C SER A 201 0.37 -3.76 -9.64
N CYS A 202 0.22 -2.82 -8.71
CA CYS A 202 -0.84 -2.79 -7.70
C CYS A 202 -2.14 -2.28 -8.34
N THR A 203 -2.85 -3.17 -9.02
CA THR A 203 -4.02 -2.80 -9.82
C THR A 203 -5.32 -2.72 -9.02
N ALA A 204 -5.31 -3.15 -7.77
CA ALA A 204 -6.41 -2.93 -6.84
C ALA A 204 -5.91 -2.84 -5.40
N GLY A 205 -6.71 -2.26 -4.53
CA GLY A 205 -6.37 -2.18 -3.11
C GLY A 205 -7.57 -1.87 -2.26
N GLU A 206 -7.48 -2.25 -0.99
CA GLU A 206 -8.45 -1.85 0.02
C GLU A 206 -7.78 -1.56 1.36
N LEU A 207 -8.27 -0.52 2.02
CA LEU A 207 -7.99 -0.19 3.39
C LEU A 207 -9.32 -0.06 4.12
N LEU A 208 -9.64 -1.02 4.97
CA LEU A 208 -10.89 -1.05 5.73
C LEU A 208 -10.65 -0.65 7.18
N THR A 209 -11.58 0.09 7.79
CA THR A 209 -11.47 0.43 9.22
C THR A 209 -11.93 -0.75 10.07
N ALA A 210 -11.08 -1.25 10.96
CA ALA A 210 -11.44 -2.24 11.97
C ALA A 210 -11.86 -1.55 13.27
N ALA A 211 -12.58 -2.28 14.13
CA ALA A 211 -12.89 -1.79 15.47
C ALA A 211 -11.58 -1.55 16.26
N PRO A 212 -11.50 -0.46 17.07
CA PRO A 212 -10.37 -0.22 17.96
C PRO A 212 -10.13 -1.41 18.89
N ASP A 213 -8.88 -1.58 19.30
CA ASP A 213 -8.54 -2.53 20.35
C ASP A 213 -8.83 -1.85 21.68
N SER A 214 -9.58 -2.52 22.56
CA SER A 214 -9.89 -2.06 23.90
C SER A 214 -8.66 -1.67 24.72
N THR A 215 -7.49 -2.24 24.42
CA THR A 215 -6.22 -1.95 25.09
C THR A 215 -5.20 -1.22 24.23
N GLY A 216 -5.53 -0.95 22.96
CA GLY A 216 -4.60 -0.35 22.00
C GLY A 216 -4.43 1.16 22.24
N THR A 217 -3.19 1.62 22.25
CA THR A 217 -2.87 3.06 22.30
C THR A 217 -2.35 3.60 20.98
N GLY A 218 -2.10 2.73 20.00
CA GLY A 218 -1.53 3.05 18.70
C GLY A 218 -2.37 2.53 17.53
N TRP A 219 -2.01 2.98 16.33
CA TRP A 219 -2.54 2.40 15.10
C TRP A 219 -1.98 1.00 14.90
N SER A 220 -2.77 0.10 14.34
CA SER A 220 -2.26 -1.20 13.89
C SER A 220 -2.88 -1.60 12.56
N ILE A 221 -2.16 -2.43 11.81
CA ILE A 221 -2.62 -2.94 10.53
C ILE A 221 -2.53 -4.45 10.49
N SER A 222 -3.44 -5.06 9.74
CA SER A 222 -3.34 -6.46 9.33
C SER A 222 -3.72 -6.55 7.87
N GLY A 223 -3.31 -7.61 7.19
CA GLY A 223 -3.64 -7.71 5.78
C GLY A 223 -2.87 -8.76 5.03
N GLN A 224 -3.03 -8.68 3.72
CA GLN A 224 -2.44 -9.60 2.78
C GLN A 224 -2.20 -8.93 1.43
N ILE A 225 -1.29 -9.53 0.68
CA ILE A 225 -1.04 -9.23 -0.72
C ILE A 225 -1.45 -10.46 -1.51
N VAL A 226 -2.31 -10.26 -2.51
CA VAL A 226 -2.85 -11.34 -3.33
C VAL A 226 -2.53 -11.09 -4.79
N GLU A 227 -2.18 -12.16 -5.50
CA GLU A 227 -2.10 -12.16 -6.95
C GLU A 227 -3.49 -11.89 -7.54
N LEU A 228 -3.55 -11.18 -8.66
CA LEU A 228 -4.79 -10.94 -9.38
C LEU A 228 -4.73 -11.47 -10.81
N SER A 229 -5.82 -12.12 -11.22
CA SER A 229 -6.13 -12.41 -12.62
C SER A 229 -7.34 -11.59 -13.07
N ARG A 230 -7.42 -11.31 -14.37
CA ARG A 230 -8.61 -10.68 -14.93
C ARG A 230 -9.78 -11.66 -14.85
N ARG A 231 -10.95 -11.18 -14.42
CA ARG A 231 -12.20 -11.91 -14.63
C ARG A 231 -12.47 -11.97 -16.13
N LEU A 232 -12.69 -13.17 -16.63
CA LEU A 232 -13.21 -13.37 -17.97
C LEU A 232 -14.73 -13.14 -17.87
N ASN A 233 -15.20 -12.04 -18.47
CA ASN A 233 -16.63 -11.81 -18.70
C ASN A 233 -17.15 -12.74 -19.81
#